data_AF-A0A251T9G4-F1
#
_entry.id   AF-A0A251T9G4-F1
#
_cell.length_a   1.000
_cell.length_b   1.000
_cell.length_c   1.000
_cell.angle_alpha   90.00
_cell.angle_beta   90.00
_cell.angle_gamma   90.00
#
_symmetry.space_group_name_H-M   'P 1'
#
loop_
_entity.id
_entity.type
_entity.pdbx_description
1 polymer ?
#
loop_
_entity_poly.entity_id
_entity_poly.type
_entity_poly.pdbx_seq_one_letter_code
_entity_poly.pdbx_strand_id
1 'polypeptide(L)'
;MPYVSSCSNRRIMQYKSSYYSFYLPNDYLDTFGDHNTVGKIGTDIEERKCSWLVAKALELASEEQKQILYENYGKKDQACVAKVKELYHTLNLQGVYEEYEKKTHEEFMNLIESHPSNVVQAVLKTFMGKIYKRQK
;
A
#
# COMPACT_ATOMS: atom_id res chain seq x y z
N MET A 1 6.33 36.09 14.45
CA MET A 1 5.81 34.89 15.17
C MET A 1 5.30 33.88 14.15
N PRO A 2 5.93 32.70 13.96
CA PRO A 2 5.40 31.67 13.07
C PRO A 2 4.72 30.57 13.90
N TYR A 3 3.39 30.63 14.07
CA TYR A 3 2.62 29.58 14.74
C TYR A 3 1.54 28.95 13.83
N VAL A 4 1.63 29.15 12.51
CA VAL A 4 0.60 28.69 11.56
C VAL A 4 0.97 27.36 10.88
N SER A 5 2.21 26.89 10.99
CA SER A 5 2.68 25.68 10.26
C SER A 5 2.35 24.34 10.96
N SER A 6 1.93 24.34 12.24
CA SER A 6 1.78 23.08 13.00
C SER A 6 0.46 22.32 12.76
N CYS A 7 -0.57 22.97 12.20
CA CYS A 7 -1.89 22.35 12.00
C CYS A 7 -2.00 21.53 10.69
N SER A 8 -1.27 21.89 9.62
CA SER A 8 -1.31 21.17 8.35
C SER A 8 -0.59 19.82 8.43
N ASN A 9 0.56 19.77 9.12
CA ASN A 9 1.32 18.53 9.31
C ASN A 9 0.56 17.49 10.15
N ARG A 10 -0.29 17.94 11.09
CA ARG A 10 -1.01 17.05 12.01
C ARG A 10 -2.10 16.22 11.30
N ARG A 11 -2.82 16.82 10.34
CA ARG A 11 -3.84 16.11 9.53
C ARG A 11 -3.24 15.23 8.45
N ILE A 12 -2.13 15.65 7.83
CA ILE A 12 -1.39 14.85 6.85
C ILE A 12 -0.79 13.61 7.51
N MET A 13 -0.24 13.73 8.72
CA MET A 13 0.27 12.57 9.49
C MET A 13 -0.84 11.56 9.84
N GLN A 14 -2.05 12.00 10.19
CA GLN A 14 -3.16 11.09 10.47
C GLN A 14 -3.64 10.34 9.21
N TYR A 15 -3.84 11.05 8.11
CA TYR A 15 -4.29 10.43 6.85
C TYR A 15 -3.23 9.51 6.24
N LYS A 16 -1.96 9.95 6.21
CA LYS A 16 -0.85 9.10 5.74
C LYS A 16 -0.62 7.93 6.68
N SER A 17 -0.68 8.10 7.99
CA SER A 17 -0.48 6.97 8.90
C SER A 17 -1.56 5.90 8.72
N SER A 18 -2.85 6.24 8.74
CA SER A 18 -3.92 5.23 8.61
C SER A 18 -3.97 4.55 7.22
N TYR A 19 -3.80 5.32 6.15
CA TYR A 19 -3.85 4.78 4.78
C TYR A 19 -2.66 3.84 4.49
N TYR A 20 -1.47 4.21 4.95
CA TYR A 20 -0.25 3.44 4.72
C TYR A 20 -0.09 2.27 5.70
N SER A 21 -0.63 2.39 6.91
CA SER A 21 -0.42 1.36 7.94
C SER A 21 -1.40 0.18 7.84
N PHE A 22 -2.50 0.34 7.09
CA PHE A 22 -3.57 -0.65 7.09
C PHE A 22 -4.14 -0.95 5.70
N TYR A 23 -4.47 0.07 4.91
CA TYR A 23 -5.13 -0.15 3.62
C TYR A 23 -4.15 -0.66 2.55
N LEU A 24 -3.02 0.01 2.39
CA LEU A 24 -1.96 -0.37 1.45
C LEU A 24 -1.41 -1.79 1.68
N PRO A 25 -1.00 -2.18 2.91
CA PRO A 25 -0.59 -3.55 3.20
C PRO A 25 -1.71 -4.55 3.00
N ASN A 26 -2.96 -4.21 3.31
CA ASN A 26 -4.09 -5.10 3.07
C ASN A 26 -4.32 -5.33 1.58
N ASP A 27 -4.31 -4.29 0.74
CA ASP A 27 -4.44 -4.41 -0.72
C ASP A 27 -3.32 -5.27 -1.32
N TYR A 28 -2.08 -5.08 -0.83
CA TYR A 28 -0.93 -5.89 -1.21
C TYR A 28 -1.12 -7.37 -0.81
N LEU A 29 -1.45 -7.62 0.46
CA LEU A 29 -1.66 -8.97 0.99
C LEU A 29 -2.88 -9.67 0.40
N ASP A 30 -3.89 -8.93 -0.06
CA ASP A 30 -5.05 -9.51 -0.74
C ASP A 30 -4.63 -10.20 -2.05
N THR A 31 -3.66 -9.62 -2.77
CA THR A 31 -3.21 -10.18 -4.04
C THR A 31 -2.02 -11.13 -3.91
N PHE A 32 -1.02 -10.76 -3.10
CA PHE A 32 0.27 -11.45 -2.99
C PHE A 32 0.46 -12.22 -1.68
N GLY A 33 -0.42 -12.03 -0.70
CA GLY A 33 -0.33 -12.72 0.57
C GLY A 33 -0.66 -14.21 0.43
N ASP A 34 0.07 -15.05 1.17
CA ASP A 34 -0.25 -16.47 1.26
C ASP A 34 -1.57 -16.67 2.02
N HIS A 35 -2.52 -17.37 1.41
CA HIS A 35 -3.84 -17.66 1.98
C HIS A 35 -3.75 -18.30 3.37
N ASN A 36 -2.74 -19.15 3.63
CA ASN A 36 -2.56 -19.79 4.93
C ASN A 36 -2.16 -18.79 6.03
N THR A 37 -1.46 -17.72 5.64
CA THR A 37 -0.93 -16.70 6.55
C THR A 37 -1.96 -15.58 6.78
N VAL A 38 -2.63 -15.13 5.72
CA VAL A 38 -3.63 -14.04 5.76
C VAL A 38 -4.98 -14.53 6.28
N GLY A 39 -5.32 -15.81 6.06
CA GLY A 39 -6.56 -16.43 6.54
C GLY A 39 -7.83 -16.05 5.75
N LYS A 40 -7.66 -15.37 4.61
CA LYS A 40 -8.72 -15.07 3.64
C LYS A 40 -8.19 -15.28 2.22
N ILE A 41 -9.08 -15.61 1.30
CA ILE A 41 -8.83 -15.55 -0.14
C ILE A 41 -9.05 -14.11 -0.57
N GLY A 42 -8.09 -13.52 -1.28
CA GLY A 42 -8.22 -12.15 -1.76
C GLY A 42 -9.24 -12.03 -2.90
N THR A 43 -10.10 -11.03 -2.79
CA THR A 43 -11.25 -10.81 -3.68
C THR A 43 -11.20 -9.46 -4.40
N ASP A 44 -10.16 -8.65 -4.20
CA ASP A 44 -10.14 -7.26 -4.70
C ASP A 44 -10.28 -7.16 -6.21
N ILE A 45 -9.65 -8.09 -6.95
CA ILE A 45 -9.70 -8.13 -8.42
C ILE A 45 -11.10 -8.48 -8.92
N GLU A 46 -11.74 -9.50 -8.35
CA GLU A 46 -13.07 -9.96 -8.77
C GLU A 46 -14.20 -9.01 -8.34
N GLU A 47 -14.02 -8.33 -7.20
CA GLU A 47 -14.96 -7.33 -6.68
C GLU A 47 -14.78 -5.95 -7.32
N ARG A 48 -13.82 -5.79 -8.25
CA ARG A 48 -13.49 -4.52 -8.91
C ARG A 48 -13.17 -3.43 -7.87
N LYS A 49 -12.45 -3.76 -6.81
CA LYS A 49 -12.05 -2.75 -5.83
C LYS A 49 -11.06 -1.78 -6.46
N CYS A 50 -11.19 -0.51 -6.10
CA CYS A 50 -10.19 0.51 -6.43
C CYS A 50 -9.02 0.41 -5.46
N SER A 51 -8.26 -0.68 -5.57
CA SER A 51 -7.08 -0.95 -4.75
C SER A 51 -5.87 -0.18 -5.25
N TRP A 52 -4.86 -0.02 -4.40
CA TRP A 52 -3.60 0.60 -4.79
C TRP A 52 -2.93 -0.14 -5.95
N LEU A 53 -3.06 -1.47 -6.01
CA LEU A 53 -2.45 -2.31 -7.05
C LEU A 53 -3.00 -2.00 -8.44
N VAL A 54 -4.33 -1.86 -8.61
CA VAL A 54 -4.88 -1.52 -9.93
C VAL A 54 -4.54 -0.10 -10.35
N ALA A 55 -4.51 0.84 -9.40
CA ALA A 55 -4.09 2.21 -9.69
C ALA A 55 -2.63 2.26 -10.18
N LYS A 56 -1.73 1.51 -9.52
CA LYS A 56 -0.33 1.41 -9.94
C LYS A 56 -0.12 0.63 -11.21
N ALA A 57 -0.90 -0.43 -11.44
CA ALA A 57 -0.87 -1.15 -12.70
C ALA A 57 -1.23 -0.22 -13.87
N LEU A 58 -2.28 0.59 -13.74
CA LEU A 58 -2.69 1.54 -14.77
C LEU A 58 -1.64 2.64 -15.02
N GLU A 59 -0.88 3.04 -14.00
CA GLU A 59 0.20 4.03 -14.13
C GLU A 59 1.42 3.46 -14.88
N LEU A 60 1.76 2.19 -14.65
CA LEU A 60 2.98 1.55 -15.18
C LEU A 60 2.76 0.77 -16.47
N ALA A 61 1.52 0.35 -16.75
CA ALA A 61 1.19 -0.47 -17.91
C ALA A 61 1.29 0.31 -19.23
N SER A 62 1.74 -0.39 -20.28
CA SER A 62 1.53 0.05 -21.66
C SER A 62 0.05 0.06 -22.05
N GLU A 63 -0.31 0.65 -23.19
CA GLU A 63 -1.71 0.67 -23.65
C GLU A 63 -2.25 -0.75 -23.91
N GLU A 64 -1.42 -1.65 -24.42
CA GLU A 64 -1.79 -3.07 -24.63
C GLU A 64 -2.02 -3.78 -23.29
N GLN A 65 -1.18 -3.49 -22.29
CA GLN A 65 -1.32 -4.05 -20.95
C GLN A 65 -2.55 -3.48 -20.21
N LYS A 66 -2.90 -2.21 -20.43
CA LYS A 66 -4.13 -1.61 -19.89
C LYS A 66 -5.37 -2.31 -20.45
N GLN A 67 -5.35 -2.74 -21.71
CA GLN A 67 -6.45 -3.50 -22.29
C GLN A 67 -6.71 -4.82 -21.54
N ILE A 68 -5.66 -5.49 -21.06
CA ILE A 68 -5.80 -6.69 -20.19
C ILE A 68 -6.56 -6.34 -18.91
N LEU A 69 -6.26 -5.20 -18.28
CA LEU A 69 -7.00 -4.74 -17.10
C LEU A 69 -8.47 -4.45 -17.43
N TYR A 70 -8.75 -3.71 -18.50
CA TYR A 70 -10.12 -3.36 -18.89
C TYR A 70 -10.97 -4.60 -19.22
N GLU A 71 -10.37 -5.61 -19.82
CA GLU A 71 -11.08 -6.83 -20.20
C GLU A 71 -11.26 -7.82 -19.04
N ASN A 72 -10.37 -7.83 -18.04
CA ASN A 72 -10.33 -8.91 -17.05
C ASN A 72 -10.65 -8.44 -15.61
N TYR A 73 -10.46 -7.16 -15.29
CA TYR A 73 -10.66 -6.64 -13.93
C TYR A 73 -12.14 -6.53 -13.54
N GLY A 74 -12.50 -6.99 -12.34
CA GLY A 74 -13.88 -7.04 -11.86
C GLY A 74 -14.71 -8.19 -12.42
N LYS A 75 -14.07 -9.25 -12.92
CA LYS A 75 -14.73 -10.49 -13.35
C LYS A 75 -14.48 -11.56 -12.30
N LYS A 76 -15.54 -12.30 -11.95
CA LYS A 76 -15.48 -13.45 -11.02
C LYS A 76 -14.85 -14.71 -11.64
N ASP A 77 -14.60 -14.69 -12.95
CA ASP A 77 -13.93 -15.78 -13.65
C ASP A 77 -12.46 -15.86 -13.19
N GLN A 78 -12.05 -17.02 -12.70
CA GLN A 78 -10.70 -17.25 -12.19
C GLN A 78 -9.61 -17.11 -13.26
N ALA A 79 -9.91 -17.39 -14.53
CA ALA A 79 -8.99 -17.15 -15.63
C ALA A 79 -8.78 -15.65 -15.88
N CYS A 80 -9.81 -14.82 -15.69
CA CYS A 80 -9.68 -13.36 -15.73
C CYS A 80 -8.84 -12.85 -14.56
N VAL A 81 -9.09 -13.36 -13.34
CA VAL A 81 -8.28 -13.01 -12.15
C VAL A 81 -6.81 -13.39 -12.35
N ALA A 82 -6.54 -14.59 -12.88
CA ALA A 82 -5.18 -15.06 -13.14
C ALA A 82 -4.42 -14.15 -14.13
N LYS A 83 -5.07 -13.70 -15.22
CA LYS A 83 -4.47 -12.75 -16.18
C LYS A 83 -4.10 -11.43 -15.52
N VAL A 84 -4.94 -10.90 -14.63
CA VAL A 84 -4.64 -9.67 -13.89
C VAL A 84 -3.44 -9.89 -12.95
N LYS A 85 -3.42 -11.01 -12.22
CA LYS A 85 -2.29 -11.36 -11.32
C LYS A 85 -0.98 -11.53 -12.09
N GLU A 86 -1.01 -12.17 -13.26
CA GLU A 86 0.14 -12.32 -14.14
C GLU A 86 0.65 -10.95 -14.64
N LEU A 87 -0.27 -10.05 -15.02
CA LEU A 87 0.10 -8.69 -15.39
C LEU A 87 0.76 -7.96 -14.21
N TYR A 88 0.23 -8.09 -13.00
CA TYR A 88 0.84 -7.48 -11.81
C TYR A 88 2.26 -8.01 -11.54
N HIS A 89 2.50 -9.30 -11.79
CA HIS A 89 3.83 -9.88 -11.71
C HIS A 89 4.75 -9.33 -12.80
N THR A 90 4.26 -9.21 -14.04
CA THR A 90 4.99 -8.66 -15.19
C THR A 90 5.41 -7.21 -14.94
N LEU A 91 4.55 -6.41 -14.31
CA LEU A 91 4.84 -5.02 -13.92
C LEU A 91 5.70 -4.90 -12.65
N ASN A 92 6.09 -6.04 -12.06
CA ASN A 92 6.83 -6.11 -10.80
C ASN A 92 6.19 -5.27 -9.67
N LEU A 93 4.86 -5.33 -9.53
CA LEU A 93 4.16 -4.51 -8.52
C LEU A 93 4.56 -4.86 -7.09
N GLN A 94 5.05 -6.07 -6.85
CA GLN A 94 5.64 -6.44 -5.57
C GLN A 94 6.90 -5.61 -5.28
N GLY A 95 7.85 -5.54 -6.22
CA GLY A 95 9.04 -4.70 -6.05
C GLY A 95 8.70 -3.20 -5.91
N VAL A 96 7.73 -2.72 -6.68
CA VAL A 96 7.23 -1.33 -6.59
C VAL A 96 6.65 -1.05 -5.19
N TYR A 97 5.91 -2.00 -4.62
CA TYR A 97 5.38 -1.90 -3.27
C TYR A 97 6.49 -1.92 -2.22
N GLU A 98 7.44 -2.85 -2.30
CA GLU A 98 8.56 -2.98 -1.36
C GLU A 98 9.43 -1.72 -1.33
N GLU A 99 9.72 -1.13 -2.50
CA GLU A 99 10.45 0.13 -2.61
C GLU A 99 9.66 1.30 -2.01
N TYR A 100 8.36 1.37 -2.31
CA TYR A 100 7.47 2.39 -1.77
C TYR A 100 7.34 2.31 -0.25
N GLU A 101 7.20 1.10 0.30
CA GLU A 101 7.13 0.83 1.74
C GLU A 101 8.43 1.27 2.42
N LYS A 102 9.59 0.87 1.86
CA LYS A 102 10.90 1.26 2.38
C LYS A 102 11.08 2.77 2.39
N LYS A 103 10.84 3.44 1.26
CA LYS A 103 11.00 4.89 1.15
C LYS A 103 10.08 5.64 2.12
N THR A 104 8.83 5.20 2.21
CA THR A 104 7.86 5.80 3.14
C THR A 104 8.31 5.61 4.58
N HIS A 105 8.80 4.41 4.94
CA HIS A 105 9.32 4.15 6.28
C HIS A 105 10.49 5.08 6.63
N GLU A 106 11.44 5.26 5.72
CA GLU A 106 12.58 6.18 5.91
C GLU A 106 12.10 7.64 6.08
N GLU A 107 11.17 8.10 5.26
CA GLU A 107 10.56 9.43 5.39
C GLU A 107 9.88 9.63 6.76
N PHE A 108 9.11 8.63 7.22
CA PHE A 108 8.47 8.68 8.54
C PHE A 108 9.48 8.65 9.68
N MET A 109 10.52 7.83 9.60
CA MET A 109 11.57 7.78 10.62
C MET A 109 12.30 9.12 10.74
N ASN A 110 12.64 9.76 9.61
CA ASN A 110 13.23 11.10 9.60
C ASN A 110 12.31 12.15 10.23
N LEU A 111 11.00 12.10 9.92
CA LEU A 111 10.01 12.98 10.53
C LEU A 111 9.89 12.77 12.04
N ILE A 112 9.91 11.51 12.49
CA ILE A 112 9.88 11.18 13.92
C ILE A 112 11.13 11.75 14.59
N GLU A 113 12.32 11.53 14.04
CA GLU A 113 13.58 11.99 14.63
C GLU A 113 13.71 13.51 14.68
N SER A 114 13.09 14.22 13.73
CA SER A 114 13.01 15.68 13.76
C SER A 114 12.07 16.25 14.84
N HIS A 115 11.24 15.41 15.48
CA HIS A 115 10.26 15.89 16.46
C HIS A 115 10.95 16.28 17.78
N PRO A 116 10.73 17.50 18.35
CA PRO A 116 11.38 17.93 19.60
C PRO A 116 11.12 17.09 20.86
N SER A 117 10.07 16.25 20.90
CA SER A 117 9.72 15.48 22.11
C SER A 117 10.21 14.04 22.02
N ASN A 118 11.20 13.69 22.84
CA ASN A 118 11.73 12.32 22.96
C ASN A 118 10.66 11.28 23.35
N VAL A 119 9.68 11.67 24.19
CA VAL A 119 8.56 10.80 24.55
C VAL A 119 7.71 10.48 23.33
N VAL A 120 7.37 11.50 22.53
CA VAL A 120 6.58 11.29 21.31
C VAL A 120 7.38 10.47 20.29
N GLN A 121 8.69 10.69 20.17
CA GLN A 121 9.54 9.87 19.31
C GLN A 121 9.47 8.39 19.69
N ALA A 122 9.65 8.07 20.97
CA ALA A 122 9.64 6.68 21.45
C ALA A 122 8.31 5.98 21.17
N VAL A 123 7.19 6.68 21.40
CA VAL A 123 5.85 6.16 21.11
C VAL A 123 5.69 5.90 19.61
N LEU A 124 6.03 6.86 18.75
CA LEU A 124 5.90 6.71 17.30
C LEU A 124 6.82 5.63 16.72
N LYS A 125 8.06 5.50 17.21
CA LYS A 125 8.98 4.41 16.83
C LYS A 125 8.40 3.04 17.21
N THR A 126 7.77 2.94 18.39
CA THR A 126 7.10 1.69 18.84
C THR A 126 5.92 1.33 17.93
N PHE A 127 5.13 2.32 17.50
CA PHE A 127 4.05 2.08 16.55
C PHE A 127 4.59 1.64 15.18
N MET A 128 5.62 2.32 14.66
CA MET A 128 6.23 1.98 13.36
C MET A 128 6.77 0.54 13.34
N GLY A 129 7.38 0.07 14.43
CA GLY A 129 7.85 -1.32 14.55
C GLY A 129 6.75 -2.38 14.46
N LYS A 130 5.48 -2.02 14.69
CA LYS A 130 4.33 -2.93 14.55
C LYS A 130 3.72 -2.94 13.14
N ILE A 131 4.03 -1.92 12.34
CA ILE A 131 3.37 -1.66 11.06
C ILE A 131 4.29 -2.00 9.89
N TYR A 132 5.58 -1.67 10.01
CA TYR A 132 6.55 -1.92 8.96
C TYR A 132 6.72 -3.42 8.70
N LYS A 133 6.62 -3.85 7.43
CA LYS A 133 6.68 -5.26 7.00
C LYS A 133 5.69 -6.18 7.67
N ARG A 134 4.54 -5.63 8.09
CA ARG A 134 3.45 -6.38 8.70
C ARG A 134 3.00 -7.51 7.78
N GLN A 135 3.03 -8.73 8.30
CA GLN A 135 2.56 -9.93 7.60
C GLN A 135 1.09 -10.28 7.93
N LYS A 136 0.50 -9.61 8.94
CA LYS A 136 -0.89 -9.80 9.38
C LYS A 136 -1.43 -8.63 10.16
#